data_AF-A0A7Z0QMQ5-F1
#
_entry.id   AF-A0A7Z0QMQ5-F1
#
_cell.length_a   1.000
_cell.length_b   1.000
_cell.length_c   1.000
_cell.angle_alpha   90.00
_cell.angle_beta   90.00
_cell.angle_gamma   90.00
#
_symmetry.space_group_name_H-M   'P 1'
#
loop_
_entity.id
_entity.type
_entity.pdbx_description
1 polymer ?
#
loop_
_entity_poly.entity_id
_entity_poly.type
_entity_poly.pdbx_seq_one_letter_code
_entity_poly.pdbx_strand_id
1 'polypeptide(L)'
;MAVPIEDPDPVFSQRAQLDGVLHLCTTFVVTTEGEVEDIAFDRESSACAEPGSAAVASFERAVRAALERWRYFGAAVCTFPDGIDPDSDPRCDGPDVRVDPVPIRMRYVFTFSSERGGRVSRAQASPVK
;
A
#
# COMPACT_ATOMS: atom_id res chain seq x y z
N MET A 1 10.39 1.80 7.37
CA MET A 1 9.13 1.48 6.64
C MET A 1 9.50 1.17 5.19
N ALA A 2 8.73 0.35 4.48
CA ALA A 2 8.96 0.10 3.05
C ALA A 2 8.75 1.39 2.24
N VAL A 3 9.59 1.62 1.24
CA VAL A 3 9.57 2.84 0.39
C VAL A 3 9.24 2.44 -1.06
N PRO A 4 8.23 3.06 -1.70
CA PRO A 4 7.86 2.69 -3.07
C PRO A 4 8.96 3.12 -4.07
N ILE A 5 9.26 2.22 -5.00
CA ILE A 5 10.16 2.43 -6.16
C ILE A 5 9.31 2.69 -7.40
N GLU A 6 8.35 1.80 -7.66
CA GLU A 6 7.39 1.91 -8.74
C GLU A 6 6.00 1.71 -8.15
N ASP A 7 5.13 2.70 -8.33
CA ASP A 7 3.79 2.66 -7.76
C ASP A 7 2.78 3.30 -8.73
N PRO A 8 2.53 2.71 -9.91
CA PRO A 8 1.52 3.26 -10.82
C PRO A 8 0.14 3.33 -10.16
N ASP A 9 -0.60 4.40 -10.46
CA ASP A 9 -1.99 4.53 -10.01
C ASP A 9 -2.91 3.52 -10.72
N PRO A 10 -3.97 3.04 -10.04
CA PRO A 10 -5.03 2.27 -10.68
C PRO A 10 -5.70 3.04 -11.81
N VAL A 11 -6.01 2.32 -12.90
CA VAL A 11 -6.69 2.92 -14.04
C VAL A 11 -8.18 3.08 -13.71
N PHE A 12 -8.69 4.31 -13.75
CA PHE A 12 -10.12 4.56 -13.73
C PHE A 12 -10.72 4.10 -15.07
N SER A 13 -11.49 3.01 -15.06
CA SER A 13 -12.19 2.56 -16.27
C SER A 13 -13.33 3.52 -16.60
N GLN A 14 -13.31 4.14 -17.79
CA GLN A 14 -14.42 4.97 -18.26
C GLN A 14 -15.73 4.18 -18.42
N ARG A 15 -15.67 2.84 -18.46
CA ARG A 15 -16.85 1.97 -18.50
C ARG A 15 -17.41 1.66 -17.10
N ALA A 16 -16.66 1.96 -16.04
CA ALA A 16 -17.13 1.76 -14.69
C ALA A 16 -18.06 2.91 -14.31
N GLN A 17 -19.30 2.56 -13.97
CA GLN A 17 -20.29 3.54 -13.53
C GLN A 17 -20.09 3.81 -12.05
N LEU A 18 -19.74 5.07 -11.72
CA LEU A 18 -19.58 5.54 -10.35
C LEU A 18 -20.31 6.87 -10.22
N ASP A 19 -21.26 6.94 -9.29
CA ASP A 19 -21.92 8.18 -8.92
C ASP A 19 -21.31 8.64 -7.58
N GLY A 20 -20.52 9.71 -7.62
CA GLY A 20 -19.86 10.30 -6.44
C GLY A 20 -18.45 9.79 -6.18
N VAL A 21 -18.21 9.38 -4.93
CA VAL A 21 -16.89 8.96 -4.41
C VAL A 21 -16.95 7.53 -3.87
N LEU A 22 -15.95 6.73 -4.20
CA LEU A 22 -15.78 5.36 -3.73
C LEU A 22 -14.43 5.21 -3.03
N HIS A 23 -14.44 4.68 -1.81
CA HIS A 23 -13.22 4.33 -1.09
C HIS A 23 -13.04 2.81 -1.05
N LEU A 24 -11.87 2.34 -1.46
CA LEU A 24 -11.44 0.95 -1.32
C LEU A 24 -10.29 0.90 -0.32
N CYS A 25 -10.52 0.26 0.82
CA CYS A 25 -9.47 -0.10 1.76
C CYS A 25 -8.80 -1.38 1.24
N THR A 26 -7.48 -1.39 1.23
CA THR A 26 -6.70 -2.53 0.72
C THR A 26 -5.53 -2.81 1.64
N THR A 27 -5.32 -4.08 1.92
CA THR A 27 -4.17 -4.58 2.66
C THR A 27 -3.38 -5.54 1.79
N PHE A 28 -2.05 -5.49 1.91
CA PHE A 28 -1.15 -6.35 1.17
C PHE A 28 0.17 -6.49 1.92
N VAL A 29 0.96 -7.50 1.57
CA VAL A 29 2.30 -7.71 2.11
C VAL A 29 3.33 -7.24 1.10
N VAL A 30 4.30 -6.46 1.54
CA VAL A 30 5.54 -6.22 0.80
C VAL A 30 6.55 -7.26 1.25
N THR A 31 7.03 -8.09 0.34
CA THR A 31 7.99 -9.16 0.64
C THR A 31 9.39 -8.60 0.92
N THR A 32 10.32 -9.46 1.32
CA THR A 32 11.73 -9.12 1.50
C THR A 32 12.41 -8.68 0.20
N GLU A 33 11.91 -9.15 -0.94
CA GLU A 33 12.35 -8.79 -2.29
C GLU A 33 11.69 -7.52 -2.81
N GLY A 34 10.74 -6.95 -2.05
CA GLY A 34 10.01 -5.75 -2.44
C GLY A 34 8.86 -6.00 -3.41
N GLU A 35 8.38 -7.24 -3.52
CA GLU A 35 7.19 -7.59 -4.30
C GLU A 35 5.92 -7.39 -3.46
N VAL A 36 4.77 -7.24 -4.11
CA VAL A 36 3.47 -7.15 -3.44
C VAL A 36 2.73 -8.48 -3.53
N GLU A 37 2.34 -9.02 -2.38
CA GLU A 37 1.59 -10.27 -2.22
C GLU A 37 0.39 -10.12 -1.28
N ASP A 38 -0.42 -11.17 -1.13
CA ASP A 38 -1.55 -11.23 -0.18
C ASP A 38 -2.52 -10.04 -0.26
N ILE A 39 -2.79 -9.55 -1.48
CA ILE A 39 -3.69 -8.42 -1.71
C ILE A 39 -5.14 -8.79 -1.32
N ALA A 40 -5.63 -8.14 -0.27
CA ALA A 40 -6.98 -8.26 0.26
C ALA A 40 -7.70 -6.90 0.28
N PHE A 41 -9.01 -6.94 0.08
CA PHE A 41 -9.90 -5.79 0.25
C PHE A 41 -10.75 -6.02 1.48
N ASP A 42 -10.88 -5.00 2.31
CA ASP A 42 -11.60 -5.09 3.57
C ASP A 42 -12.47 -3.86 3.80
N ARG A 43 -13.44 -4.03 4.71
CA ARG A 43 -14.30 -2.94 5.18
C ARG A 43 -13.85 -2.48 6.56
N GLU A 44 -12.56 -2.11 6.69
CA GLU A 44 -11.99 -1.73 7.98
C GLU A 44 -12.63 -0.45 8.57
N SER A 45 -13.15 0.43 7.72
CA SER A 45 -13.95 1.59 8.13
C SER A 45 -15.30 1.63 7.43
N SER A 46 -16.29 2.29 8.02
CA SER A 46 -17.60 2.51 7.40
C SER A 46 -17.54 3.35 6.12
N ALA A 47 -16.45 4.10 5.92
CA ALA A 47 -16.19 4.85 4.70
C ALA A 47 -15.75 3.96 3.53
N CYS A 48 -15.19 2.77 3.81
CA CYS A 48 -14.78 1.83 2.78
C CYS A 48 -15.95 0.99 2.28
N ALA A 49 -15.95 0.75 0.97
CA ALA A 49 -17.00 -0.01 0.32
C ALA A 49 -16.94 -1.50 0.68
N GLU A 50 -18.08 -2.16 0.54
CA GLU A 50 -18.18 -3.60 0.76
C GLU A 50 -17.44 -4.37 -0.35
N PRO A 51 -16.42 -5.17 0.01
CA PRO A 51 -15.64 -5.90 -0.96
C PRO A 51 -16.47 -7.00 -1.64
N GLY A 52 -16.13 -7.31 -2.89
CA GLY A 52 -16.76 -8.40 -3.65
C GLY A 52 -18.17 -8.13 -4.17
N SER A 53 -18.72 -6.92 -3.96
CA SER A 53 -19.97 -6.52 -4.61
C SER A 53 -19.76 -6.25 -6.12
N ALA A 54 -20.78 -6.53 -6.94
CA ALA A 54 -20.69 -6.31 -8.39
C ALA A 54 -20.40 -4.85 -8.76
N ALA A 55 -20.83 -3.90 -7.91
CA ALA A 55 -20.57 -2.47 -8.10
C ALA A 55 -19.09 -2.11 -7.97
N VAL A 56 -18.34 -2.76 -7.07
CA VAL A 56 -16.92 -2.46 -6.82
C VAL A 56 -15.96 -3.35 -7.59
N ALA A 57 -16.41 -4.48 -8.12
CA ALA A 57 -15.55 -5.50 -8.76
C ALA A 57 -14.67 -4.96 -9.91
N SER A 58 -15.11 -3.92 -10.62
CA SER A 58 -14.28 -3.29 -11.67
C SER A 58 -13.15 -2.45 -11.07
N PHE A 59 -13.41 -1.73 -9.97
CA PHE A 59 -12.44 -0.93 -9.24
C PHE A 59 -11.45 -1.80 -8.47
N GLU A 60 -11.91 -2.87 -7.82
CA GLU A 60 -11.04 -3.85 -7.16
C GLU A 60 -10.05 -4.48 -8.13
N ARG A 61 -10.49 -4.86 -9.33
CA ARG A 61 -9.59 -5.39 -10.37
C ARG A 61 -8.56 -4.35 -10.83
N ALA A 62 -8.97 -3.09 -10.97
CA ALA A 62 -8.05 -2.01 -11.33
C ALA A 62 -7.00 -1.77 -10.23
N VAL A 63 -7.42 -1.76 -8.96
CA VAL A 63 -6.50 -1.63 -7.82
C VAL A 63 -5.54 -2.81 -7.75
N ARG A 64 -6.05 -4.05 -7.87
CA ARG A 64 -5.23 -5.27 -7.84
C ARG A 64 -4.18 -5.26 -8.95
N ALA A 65 -4.59 -4.97 -10.18
CA ALA A 65 -3.67 -4.91 -11.33
C ALA A 65 -2.59 -3.82 -11.18
N ALA A 66 -2.89 -2.73 -10.47
CA ALA A 66 -1.89 -1.71 -10.13
C ALA A 66 -0.93 -2.22 -9.04
N LEU A 67 -1.46 -2.77 -7.95
CA LEU A 67 -0.68 -3.30 -6.82
C LEU A 67 0.27 -4.43 -7.22
N GLU A 68 -0.15 -5.32 -8.12
CA GLU A 68 0.71 -6.38 -8.67
C GLU A 68 1.93 -5.84 -9.46
N ARG A 69 1.87 -4.57 -9.86
CA ARG A 69 2.98 -3.87 -10.54
C ARG A 69 3.78 -3.00 -9.59
N TRP A 70 3.38 -2.87 -8.33
CA TRP A 70 4.12 -2.06 -7.38
C TRP A 70 5.41 -2.76 -6.99
N ARG A 71 6.45 -1.96 -6.80
CA ARG A 71 7.77 -2.38 -6.36
C ARG A 71 8.22 -1.48 -5.22
N TYR A 72 8.80 -2.09 -4.19
CA TYR A 72 9.26 -1.40 -2.99
C TYR A 72 10.73 -1.71 -2.71
N PHE A 73 11.40 -0.81 -2.00
CA PHE A 73 12.51 -1.22 -1.16
C PHE A 73 11.93 -1.95 0.05
N GLY A 74 12.29 -3.23 0.19
CA GLY A 74 11.86 -4.08 1.30
C GLY A 74 12.16 -3.43 2.65
N ALA A 75 11.31 -3.71 3.64
CA ALA A 75 11.59 -3.27 5.00
C ALA A 75 12.69 -4.14 5.62
N ALA A 76 13.44 -3.58 6.57
CA ALA A 76 14.41 -4.31 7.35
C ALA A 76 14.34 -3.88 8.82
N VAL A 77 14.73 -4.80 9.69
CA VAL A 77 15.06 -4.53 11.09
C VAL A 77 16.57 -4.42 11.20
N CYS A 78 17.04 -3.35 11.83
CA CYS A 78 18.46 -3.08 11.95
C CYS A 78 18.89 -3.24 13.40
N THR A 79 19.85 -4.13 13.64
CA THR A 79 20.46 -4.35 14.94
C THR A 79 21.79 -3.62 14.98
N PHE A 80 21.85 -2.56 15.78
CA PHE A 80 23.06 -1.75 15.98
C PHE A 80 23.90 -2.34 17.11
N PRO A 81 25.25 -2.23 17.04
CA PRO A 81 26.12 -2.62 18.13
C PRO A 81 25.97 -1.69 19.34
N ASP A 82 26.38 -2.18 20.52
CA ASP A 82 26.28 -1.43 21.77
C ASP A 82 26.98 -0.07 21.68
N GLY A 83 26.30 0.98 22.16
CA GLY A 83 26.82 2.34 22.17
C GLY A 83 26.57 3.15 20.89
N ILE A 84 25.90 2.57 19.89
CA ILE A 84 25.39 3.30 18.72
C ILE A 84 23.93 3.66 18.95
N ASP A 85 23.59 4.93 18.72
CA ASP A 85 22.21 5.42 18.76
C ASP A 85 21.48 5.07 17.44
N PRO A 86 20.43 4.23 17.46
CA PRO A 86 19.67 3.87 16.27
C PRO A 86 19.03 5.08 15.58
N ASP A 87 18.70 6.14 16.32
CA ASP A 87 18.07 7.34 15.76
C ASP A 87 19.07 8.21 14.97
N SER A 88 20.37 7.95 15.13
CA SER A 88 21.44 8.68 14.42
C SER A 88 21.69 8.19 12.99
N ASP A 89 21.23 6.97 12.65
CA ASP A 89 21.33 6.40 11.30
C ASP A 89 20.06 5.62 10.90
N PRO A 90 19.02 6.32 10.41
CA PRO A 90 17.77 5.69 9.98
C PRO A 90 17.91 4.85 8.70
N ARG A 91 19.09 4.83 8.07
CA ARG A 91 19.35 4.10 6.81
C ARG A 91 20.07 2.77 7.01
N CYS A 92 20.51 2.48 8.24
CA CYS A 92 21.22 1.25 8.58
C CYS A 92 22.54 1.09 7.83
N ASP A 93 23.27 2.20 7.65
CA ASP A 93 24.52 2.26 6.87
C ASP A 93 25.78 2.09 7.76
N GLY A 94 25.62 1.93 9.07
CA GLY A 94 26.73 1.86 10.04
C GLY A 94 27.60 0.59 9.95
N PRO A 95 28.89 0.68 10.34
CA PRO A 95 29.75 -0.49 10.44
C PRO A 95 29.18 -1.49 11.46
N ASP A 96 29.23 -2.78 11.13
CA ASP A 96 28.73 -3.89 11.94
C ASP A 96 27.21 -3.88 12.26
N VAL A 97 26.44 -3.01 11.59
CA VAL A 97 24.96 -3.07 11.65
C VAL A 97 24.49 -4.35 10.96
N ARG A 98 23.69 -5.15 11.67
CA ARG A 98 23.02 -6.30 11.06
C ARG A 98 21.66 -5.88 10.52
N VAL A 99 21.45 -6.11 9.24
CA VAL A 99 20.21 -5.77 8.53
C VAL A 99 19.47 -7.07 8.22
N ASP A 100 18.35 -7.28 8.90
CA ASP A 100 17.48 -8.44 8.72
C ASP A 100 16.23 -8.00 7.90
N PRO A 101 16.12 -8.40 6.62
CA PRO A 101 14.94 -8.10 5.81
C PRO A 101 13.69 -8.72 6.44
N VAL A 102 12.59 -7.96 6.46
CA VAL A 102 11.31 -8.43 7.00
C VAL A 102 10.15 -8.12 6.05
N PRO A 103 9.23 -9.08 5.82
CA PRO A 103 8.01 -8.77 5.12
C PRO A 103 7.13 -7.86 6.00
N ILE A 104 6.50 -6.86 5.39
CA ILE A 104 5.66 -5.90 6.11
C ILE A 104 4.28 -5.81 5.49
N ARG A 105 3.25 -5.82 6.33
CA ARG A 105 1.88 -5.59 5.89
C ARG A 105 1.62 -4.10 5.75
N MET A 106 1.23 -3.69 4.55
CA MET A 106 0.88 -2.32 4.20
C MET A 106 -0.64 -2.17 4.11
N ARG A 107 -1.10 -0.94 4.32
CA ARG A 107 -2.51 -0.57 4.24
C ARG A 107 -2.68 0.71 3.46
N TYR A 108 -3.56 0.69 2.48
CA TYR A 108 -3.85 1.84 1.63
C TYR A 108 -5.36 2.05 1.48
N VAL A 109 -5.75 3.30 1.33
CA VAL A 109 -7.11 3.69 0.94
C VAL A 109 -7.04 4.32 -0.44
N PHE A 110 -7.66 3.67 -1.42
CA PHE A 110 -7.85 4.21 -2.77
C PHE A 110 -9.19 4.93 -2.85
N THR A 111 -9.18 6.15 -3.38
CA THR A 111 -10.36 6.99 -3.55
C THR A 111 -10.58 7.24 -5.02
N PHE A 112 -11.68 6.70 -5.55
CA PHE A 112 -12.16 6.96 -6.89
C PHE A 112 -13.20 8.06 -6.83
N SER A 113 -13.12 9.06 -7.70
CA SER A 113 -14.09 10.16 -7.76
C SER A 113 -14.50 10.41 -9.20
N SER A 114 -15.79 10.20 -9.50
CA SER A 114 -16.36 10.58 -10.79
C SER A 114 -16.57 12.09 -10.89
N GLU A 115 -16.87 12.74 -9.76
CA GLU A 115 -17.01 14.20 -9.64
C GLU A 115 -15.73 14.96 -10.03
N ARG A 116 -14.56 14.34 -9.83
CA ARG A 116 -13.26 14.90 -10.22
C ARG A 116 -12.80 14.47 -11.60
N GLY A 117 -13.71 14.05 -12.48
CA GLY A 117 -13.40 13.65 -13.86
C GLY A 117 -12.79 12.25 -13.96
N GLY A 118 -13.20 11.33 -13.09
CA GLY A 118 -12.70 9.95 -13.09
C GLY A 118 -11.26 9.84 -12.60
N ARG A 119 -10.94 10.51 -11.48
CA ARG A 119 -9.60 10.49 -10.88
C ARG A 119 -9.50 9.46 -9.78
N VAL A 120 -8.30 8.95 -9.59
CA VAL A 120 -7.92 8.10 -8.46
C VAL A 120 -6.91 8.86 -7.60
N SER A 121 -7.11 8.83 -6.29
CA SER A 121 -6.09 9.21 -5.32
C SER A 121 -5.89 8.09 -4.32
N ARG A 122 -4.72 8.04 -3.66
CA ARG A 122 -4.41 7.02 -2.66
C ARG A 122 -3.72 7.63 -1.46
N ALA A 123 -3.93 7.03 -0.30
CA ALA A 123 -3.23 7.38 0.93
C ALA A 123 -2.87 6.10 1.68
N GLN A 124 -1.67 6.04 2.24
CA GLN A 124 -1.32 4.99 3.18
C GLN A 124 -2.13 5.22 4.47
N ALA A 125 -2.80 4.18 4.97
CA ALA A 125 -3.48 4.27 6.26
C ALA A 125 -2.42 4.25 7.36
N SER A 126 -2.39 5.28 8.20
CA SER A 126 -1.49 5.31 9.36
C SER A 126 -1.78 4.11 10.27
N PRO A 127 -0.75 3.49 10.88
CA PRO A 127 -0.97 2.53 11.95
C PRO A 127 -1.83 3.19 13.03
N VAL A 128 -2.97 2.58 13.35
CA VAL A 128 -3.74 2.99 14.53
C VAL A 128 -2.82 2.76 15.73
N LYS A 129 -2.54 3.84 16.45
CA LYS A 129 -1.63 3.88 17.59
C LYS A 129 -2.21 3.14 18.78
#